data_AF-A0A8J9R9K8-F1
#
_entry.id   AF-A0A8J9R9K8-F1
#
_cell.length_a   1.000
_cell.length_b   1.000
_cell.length_c   1.000
_cell.angle_alpha   90.00
_cell.angle_beta   90.00
_cell.angle_gamma   90.00
#
_symmetry.space_group_name_H-M   'P 1'
#
loop_
_entity.id
_entity.type
_entity.pdbx_description
1 polymer ?
#
loop_
_entity_poly.entity_id
_entity_poly.type
_entity_poly.pdbx_seq_one_letter_code
_entity_poly.pdbx_strand_id
1 'polypeptide(L)'
;MGWQMSERNTVWTNDLKLQLLKRNIAQQINLRVEDVDERLIEVTSLLPGLLSRLQTIKASTVAQLCDDPRALARRLLQVKSIFPGADAAQIFLQHPVYMLRQDISLIQAAADRLRQLIPDVNVDKLVEEHPQLLDVEGFELALSHARETIPSLDVVHMMRYNPSMIFGFQRGAQLIPYDEVPTSS
;
A
#
# COMPACT_ATOMS: atom_id res chain seq x y z
N MET A 1 54.37 8.87 9.86
CA MET A 1 53.70 8.73 8.55
C MET A 1 52.74 7.55 8.63
N GLY A 2 51.45 7.84 8.81
CA GLY A 2 50.40 6.84 8.91
C GLY A 2 49.08 7.50 8.55
N TRP A 3 48.85 7.69 7.25
CA TRP A 3 47.56 8.09 6.69
C TRP A 3 46.61 6.92 6.82
N GLN A 4 45.96 6.80 7.98
CA GLN A 4 44.95 5.79 8.21
C GLN A 4 43.61 6.34 7.70
N MET A 5 43.28 5.89 6.50
CA MET A 5 42.03 6.10 5.76
C MET A 5 40.81 6.32 6.64
N SER A 6 40.25 7.53 6.57
CA SER A 6 38.91 7.87 7.08
C SER A 6 37.80 7.41 6.11
N GLU A 7 37.95 6.25 5.48
CA GLU A 7 37.00 5.75 4.47
C GLU A 7 35.92 4.80 5.02
N ARG A 8 35.91 4.51 6.33
CA ARG A 8 35.04 3.46 6.91
C ARG A 8 33.82 3.92 7.71
N ASN A 9 33.59 5.22 7.86
CA ASN A 9 32.42 5.75 8.56
C ASN A 9 31.68 6.80 7.72
N THR A 10 31.37 6.49 6.46
CA THR A 10 30.19 7.09 5.81
C THR A 10 28.94 6.47 6.44
N VAL A 11 28.69 6.82 7.70
CA VAL A 11 27.37 6.71 8.30
C VAL A 11 26.48 7.58 7.41
N TRP A 12 25.82 6.95 6.44
CA TRP A 12 24.86 7.57 5.54
C TRP A 12 23.83 8.31 6.39
N THR A 13 24.08 9.59 6.64
CA THR A 13 23.25 10.43 7.50
C THR A 13 21.91 10.62 6.80
N ASN A 14 20.81 10.63 7.56
CA ASN A 14 19.47 10.76 6.99
C ASN A 14 19.33 11.96 6.04
N ASP A 15 20.10 13.03 6.27
CA ASP A 15 20.19 14.19 5.39
C ASP A 15 20.76 13.88 4.00
N LEU A 16 21.80 13.04 3.90
CA LEU A 16 22.38 12.65 2.60
C LEU A 16 21.39 11.80 1.78
N LYS A 17 20.67 10.88 2.45
CA LYS A 17 19.58 10.11 1.81
C LYS A 17 18.49 11.02 1.26
N LEU A 18 18.09 12.00 2.06
CA LEU A 18 17.06 12.97 1.69
C LEU A 18 17.52 13.87 0.53
N GLN A 19 18.77 14.34 0.55
CA GLN A 19 19.34 15.12 -0.56
C GLN A 19 19.44 14.32 -1.86
N LEU A 20 19.87 13.05 -1.78
CA LEU A 20 19.89 12.15 -2.95
C LEU A 20 18.49 11.87 -3.47
N LEU A 21 17.51 11.66 -2.59
CA LEU A 21 16.11 11.48 -2.94
C LEU A 21 15.57 12.72 -3.68
N LYS A 22 15.78 13.93 -3.12
CA LYS A 22 15.38 15.20 -3.75
C LYS A 22 15.98 15.37 -5.14
N ARG A 23 17.28 15.08 -5.28
CA ARG A 23 17.97 15.14 -6.58
C ARG A 23 17.39 14.14 -7.58
N ASN A 24 17.07 12.92 -7.13
CA ASN A 24 16.46 11.91 -7.99
C ASN A 24 15.04 12.30 -8.43
N ILE A 25 14.23 12.84 -7.52
CA ILE A 25 12.90 13.39 -7.81
C ILE A 25 13.01 14.51 -8.84
N ALA A 26 13.86 15.52 -8.59
CA ALA A 26 14.09 16.66 -9.46
C ALA A 26 14.42 16.22 -10.90
N GLN A 27 15.29 15.21 -11.05
CA GLN A 27 15.63 14.64 -12.35
C GLN A 27 14.46 13.93 -13.03
N GLN A 28 13.58 13.26 -12.29
CA GLN A 28 12.47 12.51 -12.85
C GLN A 28 11.31 13.38 -13.31
N ILE A 29 11.02 14.47 -12.59
CA ILE A 29 9.94 15.41 -12.95
C ILE A 29 10.44 16.67 -13.66
N ASN A 30 11.72 16.70 -14.05
CA ASN A 30 12.37 17.80 -14.75
C ASN A 30 12.19 19.17 -14.06
N LEU A 31 12.36 19.19 -12.74
CA LEU A 31 12.30 20.40 -11.91
C LEU A 31 13.68 20.71 -11.32
N ARG A 32 13.84 21.95 -10.81
CA ARG A 32 15.02 22.28 -10.00
C ARG A 32 14.84 21.71 -8.61
N VAL A 33 15.95 21.51 -7.90
CA VAL A 33 15.92 20.88 -6.56
C VAL A 33 15.19 21.78 -5.56
N GLU A 34 15.24 23.10 -5.75
CA GLU A 34 14.56 24.08 -4.90
C GLU A 34 13.03 23.96 -5.04
N ASP A 35 12.53 23.78 -6.27
CA ASP A 35 11.10 23.63 -6.54
C ASP A 35 10.55 22.30 -5.98
N VAL A 36 11.40 21.27 -5.87
CA VAL A 36 11.04 19.98 -5.27
C VAL A 36 10.72 20.11 -3.78
N ASP A 37 11.39 21.02 -3.06
CA ASP A 37 11.14 21.23 -1.64
C ASP A 37 9.76 21.83 -1.40
N GLU A 38 9.37 22.81 -2.22
CA GLU A 38 8.01 23.38 -2.18
C GLU A 38 6.96 22.31 -2.48
N ARG A 39 7.19 21.49 -3.51
CA ARG A 39 6.29 20.37 -3.85
C ARG A 39 6.20 19.32 -2.76
N LEU A 40 7.32 18.97 -2.12
CA LEU A 40 7.32 18.04 -1.00
C LEU A 40 6.56 18.61 0.20
N ILE A 41 6.63 19.91 0.45
CA ILE A 41 5.82 20.56 1.50
C ILE A 41 4.33 20.46 1.15
N GLU A 42 3.94 20.77 -0.09
CA GLU A 42 2.54 20.62 -0.53
C GLU A 42 2.05 19.18 -0.38
N VAL A 43 2.80 18.19 -0.87
CA VAL A 43 2.42 16.77 -0.79
C VAL A 43 2.38 16.28 0.65
N THR A 44 3.33 16.69 1.49
CA THR A 44 3.34 16.27 2.91
C THR A 44 2.22 16.94 3.70
N SER A 45 1.72 18.11 3.29
CA SER A 45 0.49 18.67 3.85
C SER A 45 -0.76 17.83 3.52
N LEU A 46 -0.78 17.19 2.34
CA LEU A 46 -1.86 16.29 1.92
C LEU A 46 -1.71 14.88 2.51
N LEU A 47 -0.47 14.43 2.71
CA LEU A 47 -0.09 13.12 3.23
C LEU A 47 0.89 13.29 4.40
N PRO A 48 0.42 13.64 5.61
CA PRO A 48 1.29 13.96 6.75
C PRO A 48 2.21 12.79 7.15
N GLY A 49 1.77 11.54 6.94
CA GLY A 49 2.59 10.35 7.17
C GLY A 49 3.64 10.05 6.08
N LEU A 50 3.76 10.86 5.02
CA LEU A 50 4.73 10.63 3.96
C LEU A 50 6.17 10.84 4.45
N LEU A 51 6.42 11.85 5.29
CA LEU A 51 7.77 12.19 5.78
C LEU A 51 8.47 11.02 6.46
N SER A 52 7.76 10.29 7.31
CA SER A 52 8.29 9.10 7.99
C SER A 52 8.50 7.92 7.03
N ARG A 53 7.82 7.91 5.88
CA ARG A 53 7.92 6.86 4.84
C ARG A 53 8.85 7.20 3.69
N LEU A 54 9.38 8.43 3.59
CA LEU A 54 10.28 8.85 2.50
C LEU A 54 11.51 7.95 2.37
N GLN A 55 11.94 7.30 3.46
CA GLN A 55 13.10 6.41 3.45
C GLN A 55 12.79 5.00 2.93
N THR A 56 11.53 4.57 2.94
CA THR A 56 11.11 3.22 2.57
C THR A 56 10.39 3.17 1.23
N ILE A 57 9.76 4.28 0.84
CA ILE A 57 9.08 4.42 -0.44
C ILE A 57 10.10 4.63 -1.58
N LYS A 58 9.77 4.12 -2.77
CA LYS A 58 10.61 4.30 -3.96
C LYS A 58 10.62 5.77 -4.39
N ALA A 59 11.79 6.29 -4.76
CA ALA A 59 11.95 7.66 -5.25
C ALA A 59 11.01 7.98 -6.42
N SER A 60 10.78 7.02 -7.33
CA SER A 60 9.86 7.16 -8.45
C SER A 60 8.39 7.31 -8.05
N THR A 61 7.98 6.75 -6.92
CA THR A 61 6.65 6.95 -6.38
C THR A 61 6.53 8.34 -5.76
N VAL A 62 7.56 8.80 -5.03
CA VAL A 62 7.58 10.16 -4.47
C VAL A 62 7.59 11.21 -5.58
N ALA A 63 8.33 10.97 -6.65
CA ALA A 63 8.34 11.82 -7.83
C ALA A 63 6.93 11.94 -8.44
N GLN A 64 6.23 10.82 -8.63
CA GLN A 64 4.83 10.83 -9.10
C GLN A 64 3.88 11.59 -8.15
N LEU A 65 4.11 11.51 -6.83
CA LEU A 65 3.33 12.29 -5.86
C LEU A 65 3.61 13.79 -5.98
N CYS A 66 4.86 14.17 -6.26
CA CYS A 66 5.29 15.56 -6.36
C CYS A 66 5.03 16.20 -7.73
N ASP A 67 4.75 15.39 -8.76
CA ASP A 67 4.52 15.83 -10.14
C ASP A 67 3.28 16.75 -10.25
N ASP A 68 2.14 16.34 -9.68
CA ASP A 68 0.93 17.15 -9.60
C ASP A 68 0.22 16.99 -8.24
N PRO A 69 0.55 17.85 -7.25
CA PRO A 69 -0.10 17.85 -5.94
C PRO A 69 -1.61 18.13 -6.00
N ARG A 70 -2.09 18.85 -7.03
CA ARG A 70 -3.53 19.12 -7.20
C ARG A 70 -4.26 17.88 -7.71
N ALA A 71 -3.66 17.10 -8.60
CA ALA A 71 -4.18 15.79 -8.97
C ALA A 71 -4.24 14.85 -7.76
N LEU A 72 -3.20 14.83 -6.92
CA LEU A 72 -3.20 14.06 -5.68
C LEU A 72 -4.34 14.49 -4.74
N ALA A 73 -4.54 15.78 -4.52
CA ALA A 73 -5.65 16.29 -3.68
C ALA A 73 -7.02 15.85 -4.22
N ARG A 74 -7.26 15.98 -5.54
CA ARG A 74 -8.50 15.50 -6.18
C ARG A 74 -8.68 14.00 -5.99
N ARG A 75 -7.59 13.24 -6.14
CA ARG A 75 -7.59 11.78 -5.96
C ARG A 75 -7.95 11.39 -4.52
N LEU A 76 -7.39 12.08 -3.52
CA LEU A 76 -7.72 11.87 -2.11
C LEU A 76 -9.20 12.17 -1.82
N LEU A 77 -9.74 13.24 -2.40
CA LEU A 77 -11.17 13.55 -2.27
C LEU A 77 -12.05 12.46 -2.90
N GLN A 78 -11.66 11.93 -4.05
CA GLN A 78 -12.37 10.82 -4.67
C GLN A 78 -12.32 9.57 -3.77
N VAL A 79 -11.15 9.18 -3.27
CA VAL A 79 -11.03 8.05 -2.33
C VAL A 79 -11.87 8.30 -1.07
N LYS A 80 -11.89 9.53 -0.55
CA LYS A 80 -12.74 9.91 0.59
C LYS A 80 -14.23 9.81 0.28
N SER A 81 -14.65 10.07 -0.96
CA SER A 81 -16.05 9.88 -1.38
C SER A 81 -16.45 8.40 -1.45
N ILE A 82 -15.49 7.52 -1.81
CA ILE A 82 -15.70 6.07 -1.83
C ILE A 82 -15.74 5.51 -0.40
N PHE A 83 -14.83 5.96 0.47
CA PHE A 83 -14.69 5.50 1.86
C PHE A 83 -14.87 6.67 2.85
N PRO A 84 -16.11 7.15 3.06
CA PRO A 84 -16.38 8.31 3.90
C PRO A 84 -15.93 8.12 5.37
N GLY A 85 -15.97 6.89 5.88
CA GLY A 85 -15.54 6.55 7.24
C GLY A 85 -14.02 6.35 7.40
N ALA A 86 -13.27 6.32 6.29
CA ALA A 86 -11.85 6.00 6.30
C ALA A 86 -10.94 7.25 6.24
N ASP A 87 -9.71 7.10 6.73
CA ASP A 87 -8.62 8.03 6.40
C ASP A 87 -8.05 7.72 5.00
N ALA A 88 -8.42 8.55 4.03
CA ALA A 88 -7.96 8.43 2.65
C ALA A 88 -6.43 8.61 2.51
N ALA A 89 -5.81 9.45 3.35
CA ALA A 89 -4.36 9.64 3.32
C ALA A 89 -3.65 8.39 3.84
N GLN A 90 -4.19 7.74 4.87
CA GLN A 90 -3.66 6.47 5.37
C GLN A 90 -3.75 5.36 4.32
N ILE A 91 -4.92 5.19 3.68
CA ILE A 91 -5.11 4.23 2.57
C ILE A 91 -4.06 4.47 1.48
N PHE A 92 -3.87 5.73 1.09
CA PHE A 92 -2.92 6.12 0.06
C PHE A 92 -1.48 5.80 0.45
N LEU A 93 -1.09 6.11 1.69
CA LEU A 93 0.27 5.88 2.17
C LEU A 93 0.63 4.41 2.26
N GLN A 94 -0.34 3.54 2.55
CA GLN A 94 -0.11 2.10 2.63
C GLN A 94 0.11 1.48 1.24
N HIS A 95 -0.64 1.91 0.22
CA HIS A 95 -0.51 1.39 -1.15
C HIS A 95 -0.44 2.49 -2.23
N PRO A 96 0.62 3.34 -2.22
CA PRO A 96 0.66 4.54 -3.05
C PRO A 96 0.73 4.25 -4.54
N VAL A 97 1.43 3.18 -4.95
CA VAL A 97 1.53 2.80 -6.37
C VAL A 97 0.18 2.36 -6.94
N TYR A 98 -0.57 1.57 -6.18
CA TYR A 98 -1.91 1.13 -6.58
C TYR A 98 -2.85 2.34 -6.66
N MET A 99 -2.84 3.19 -5.63
CA MET A 99 -3.73 4.35 -5.56
C MET A 99 -3.44 5.42 -6.61
N LEU A 100 -2.19 5.55 -7.08
CA LEU A 100 -1.83 6.45 -8.18
C LEU A 100 -2.23 5.91 -9.56
N ARG A 101 -2.11 4.60 -9.78
CA ARG A 101 -2.21 3.99 -11.11
C ARG A 101 -3.59 3.44 -11.46
N GLN A 102 -4.34 3.00 -10.46
CA GLN A 102 -5.63 2.36 -10.69
C GLN A 102 -6.65 3.37 -11.26
N ASP A 103 -7.68 2.88 -11.95
CA ASP A 103 -8.84 3.73 -12.24
C ASP A 103 -9.68 3.88 -10.95
N ILE A 104 -10.16 5.10 -10.68
CA ILE A 104 -11.00 5.37 -9.51
C ILE A 104 -12.35 4.63 -9.58
N SER A 105 -12.87 4.41 -10.78
CA SER A 105 -14.10 3.63 -11.01
C SER A 105 -13.91 2.16 -10.63
N LEU A 106 -12.72 1.59 -10.84
CA LEU A 106 -12.38 0.24 -10.40
C LEU A 106 -12.27 0.15 -8.87
N ILE A 107 -11.73 1.19 -8.22
CA ILE A 107 -11.68 1.24 -6.74
C ILE A 107 -13.11 1.32 -6.17
N GLN A 108 -13.99 2.12 -6.78
CA GLN A 108 -15.40 2.19 -6.38
C GLN A 108 -16.11 0.84 -6.57
N ALA A 109 -15.94 0.20 -7.74
CA ALA A 109 -16.52 -1.10 -8.00
C ALA A 109 -16.01 -2.17 -7.01
N ALA A 110 -14.71 -2.14 -6.69
CA ALA A 110 -14.12 -3.02 -5.68
C ALA A 110 -14.73 -2.78 -4.29
N ALA A 111 -14.89 -1.52 -3.88
CA ALA A 111 -15.51 -1.17 -2.60
C ALA A 111 -16.96 -1.67 -2.52
N ASP A 112 -17.75 -1.46 -3.58
CA ASP A 112 -19.15 -1.89 -3.62
C ASP A 112 -19.26 -3.42 -3.61
N ARG A 113 -18.35 -4.10 -4.30
CA ARG A 113 -18.29 -5.56 -4.29
C ARG A 113 -17.91 -6.09 -2.90
N LEU A 114 -16.94 -5.49 -2.22
CA LEU A 114 -16.62 -5.84 -0.83
C LEU A 114 -17.84 -5.66 0.07
N ARG A 115 -18.58 -4.55 -0.04
CA ARG A 115 -19.80 -4.32 0.75
C ARG A 115 -20.87 -5.39 0.50
N GLN A 116 -20.98 -5.93 -0.72
CA GLN A 116 -21.89 -7.04 -1.02
C GLN A 116 -21.42 -8.36 -0.41
N LEU A 117 -20.10 -8.62 -0.40
CA LEU A 117 -19.53 -9.86 0.14
C LEU A 117 -19.56 -9.91 1.67
N ILE A 118 -19.43 -8.76 2.33
CA ILE A 118 -19.36 -8.63 3.79
C ILE A 118 -20.30 -7.50 4.29
N PRO A 119 -21.63 -7.64 4.14
CA PRO A 119 -22.59 -6.56 4.38
C PRO A 119 -22.62 -6.03 5.82
N ASP A 120 -22.21 -6.84 6.79
CA ASP A 120 -22.22 -6.47 8.21
C ASP A 120 -20.86 -6.00 8.74
N VAL A 121 -19.88 -5.81 7.86
CA VAL A 121 -18.53 -5.36 8.21
C VAL A 121 -18.35 -3.92 7.74
N ASN A 122 -17.72 -3.08 8.56
CA ASN A 122 -17.35 -1.73 8.16
C ASN A 122 -16.21 -1.77 7.14
N VAL A 123 -16.57 -1.82 5.85
CA VAL A 123 -15.63 -1.89 4.73
C VAL A 123 -14.67 -0.70 4.72
N ASP A 124 -15.12 0.50 5.10
CA ASP A 124 -14.28 1.69 5.12
C ASP A 124 -13.11 1.52 6.10
N LYS A 125 -13.40 1.10 7.34
CA LYS A 125 -12.36 0.82 8.35
C LYS A 125 -11.49 -0.35 7.96
N LEU A 126 -12.09 -1.37 7.37
CA LEU A 126 -11.36 -2.55 6.92
C LEU A 126 -10.34 -2.22 5.82
N VAL A 127 -10.72 -1.39 4.84
CA VAL A 127 -9.83 -0.94 3.76
C VAL A 127 -8.79 0.04 4.29
N GLU A 128 -9.12 0.87 5.28
CA GLU A 128 -8.14 1.76 5.96
C GLU A 128 -6.98 0.98 6.62
N GLU A 129 -7.29 -0.18 7.21
CA GLU A 129 -6.32 -1.05 7.87
C GLU A 129 -5.64 -2.01 6.87
N HIS A 130 -6.37 -2.46 5.85
CA HIS A 130 -5.92 -3.46 4.90
C HIS A 130 -6.33 -3.12 3.44
N PRO A 131 -5.70 -2.13 2.78
CA PRO A 131 -6.06 -1.70 1.42
C PRO A 131 -5.85 -2.78 0.35
N GLN A 132 -5.02 -3.80 0.63
CA GLN A 132 -4.86 -4.98 -0.23
C GLN A 132 -6.16 -5.75 -0.48
N LEU A 133 -7.20 -5.55 0.34
CA LEU A 133 -8.53 -6.13 0.12
C LEU A 133 -9.26 -5.54 -1.09
N LEU A 134 -8.78 -4.42 -1.64
CA LEU A 134 -9.28 -3.88 -2.91
C LEU A 134 -8.94 -4.77 -4.11
N ASP A 135 -8.06 -5.76 -3.94
CA ASP A 135 -8.01 -6.94 -4.81
C ASP A 135 -9.15 -7.90 -4.46
N VAL A 136 -10.32 -7.63 -5.03
CA VAL A 136 -11.55 -8.36 -4.70
C VAL A 136 -11.51 -9.79 -5.23
N GLU A 137 -10.87 -10.04 -6.37
CA GLU A 137 -10.72 -11.39 -6.91
C GLU A 137 -9.91 -12.27 -5.95
N GLY A 138 -8.77 -11.76 -5.47
CA GLY A 138 -7.96 -12.43 -4.46
C GLY A 138 -8.69 -12.63 -3.13
N PHE A 139 -9.60 -11.73 -2.78
CA PHE A 139 -10.44 -11.85 -1.58
C PHE A 139 -11.54 -12.91 -1.74
N GLU A 140 -12.24 -12.95 -2.88
CA GLU A 140 -13.28 -13.95 -3.17
C GLU A 140 -12.70 -15.37 -3.19
N LEU A 141 -11.52 -15.55 -3.81
CA LEU A 141 -10.80 -16.82 -3.79
C LEU A 141 -10.45 -17.25 -2.36
N ALA A 142 -9.96 -16.32 -1.52
CA ALA A 142 -9.66 -16.59 -0.13
C ALA A 142 -10.90 -17.02 0.67
N LEU A 143 -12.06 -16.39 0.41
CA LEU A 143 -13.33 -16.77 1.02
C LEU A 143 -13.78 -18.17 0.56
N SER A 144 -13.62 -18.52 -0.71
CA SER A 144 -13.94 -19.86 -1.22
C SER A 144 -13.09 -20.92 -0.53
N HIS A 145 -11.76 -20.73 -0.51
CA HIS A 145 -10.85 -21.66 0.15
C HIS A 145 -11.12 -21.80 1.65
N ALA A 146 -11.46 -20.70 2.34
CA ALA A 146 -11.81 -20.75 3.75
C ALA A 146 -13.06 -21.60 4.01
N ARG A 147 -14.08 -21.50 3.15
CA ARG A 147 -15.31 -22.31 3.21
C ARG A 147 -15.04 -23.79 2.89
N GLU A 148 -14.16 -24.07 1.94
CA GLU A 148 -13.76 -25.45 1.61
C GLU A 148 -12.96 -26.10 2.74
N THR A 149 -12.04 -25.35 3.34
CA THR A 149 -11.16 -25.85 4.40
C THR A 149 -11.92 -26.08 5.70
N ILE A 150 -12.87 -25.20 6.05
CA ILE A 150 -13.65 -25.31 7.27
C ILE A 150 -15.14 -24.99 6.98
N PRO A 151 -15.93 -25.98 6.51
CA PRO A 151 -17.31 -25.77 6.10
C PRO A 151 -18.26 -25.24 7.18
N SER A 152 -17.93 -25.51 8.45
CA SER A 152 -18.71 -25.04 9.61
C SER A 152 -18.36 -23.63 10.08
N LEU A 153 -17.36 -22.98 9.46
CA LEU A 153 -16.88 -21.67 9.89
C LEU A 153 -17.54 -20.55 9.09
N ASP A 154 -18.27 -19.68 9.78
CA ASP A 154 -18.71 -18.41 9.20
C ASP A 154 -17.56 -17.40 9.20
N VAL A 155 -16.80 -17.42 8.10
CA VAL A 155 -15.61 -16.56 7.91
C VAL A 155 -15.99 -15.07 7.95
N VAL A 156 -17.18 -14.70 7.46
CA VAL A 156 -17.64 -13.31 7.46
C VAL A 156 -17.92 -12.86 8.90
N HIS A 157 -18.54 -13.72 9.70
CA HIS A 157 -18.72 -13.46 11.12
C HIS A 157 -17.38 -13.34 11.87
N MET A 158 -16.42 -14.21 11.56
CA MET A 158 -15.07 -14.18 12.13
C MET A 158 -14.29 -12.90 11.78
N MET A 159 -14.42 -12.42 10.54
CA MET A 159 -13.78 -11.19 10.08
C MET A 159 -14.22 -9.95 10.87
N ARG A 160 -15.38 -9.97 11.53
CA ARG A 160 -15.80 -8.87 12.42
C ARG A 160 -14.85 -8.69 13.60
N TYR A 161 -14.25 -9.79 14.08
CA TYR A 161 -13.38 -9.79 15.26
C TYR A 161 -11.90 -9.84 14.89
N ASN A 162 -11.56 -10.46 13.76
CA ASN A 162 -10.19 -10.53 13.26
C ASN A 162 -10.15 -10.54 11.73
N PRO A 163 -10.14 -9.36 11.09
CA PRO A 163 -10.12 -9.27 9.63
C PRO A 163 -8.82 -9.79 9.01
N SER A 164 -7.73 -9.80 9.76
CA SER A 164 -6.43 -10.28 9.30
C SER A 164 -6.39 -11.79 9.04
N MET A 165 -7.36 -12.55 9.59
CA MET A 165 -7.44 -14.00 9.40
C MET A 165 -7.61 -14.41 7.93
N ILE A 166 -8.28 -13.59 7.11
CA ILE A 166 -8.51 -13.94 5.70
C ILE A 166 -7.20 -14.09 4.91
N PHE A 167 -6.16 -13.35 5.30
CA PHE A 167 -4.85 -13.42 4.66
C PHE A 167 -4.15 -14.77 4.89
N GLY A 168 -4.53 -15.53 5.92
CA GLY A 168 -4.07 -16.90 6.13
C GLY A 168 -4.53 -17.84 5.02
N PHE A 169 -5.76 -17.65 4.53
CA PHE A 169 -6.33 -18.46 3.44
C PHE A 169 -5.80 -18.04 2.06
N GLN A 170 -5.34 -16.79 1.90
CA GLN A 170 -4.65 -16.36 0.68
C GLN A 170 -3.30 -17.07 0.47
N ARG A 171 -2.57 -17.39 1.55
CA ARG A 171 -1.26 -18.06 1.45
C ARG A 171 -1.35 -19.59 1.28
N GLY A 172 -2.44 -20.21 1.74
CA GLY A 172 -2.66 -21.65 1.60
C GLY A 172 -2.82 -22.11 0.15
N ALA A 173 -3.27 -21.23 -0.76
CA ALA A 173 -3.42 -21.49 -2.18
C ALA A 173 -2.09 -21.66 -2.95
N GLN A 174 -0.95 -21.35 -2.33
CA GLN A 174 0.40 -21.53 -2.89
C GLN A 174 1.20 -22.62 -2.17
N LEU A 175 0.54 -23.57 -1.49
CA LEU A 175 1.20 -24.79 -1.06
C LEU A 175 1.53 -25.62 -2.32
N ILE A 176 2.80 -25.62 -2.69
CA ILE A 176 3.42 -26.55 -3.65
C ILE A 176 2.86 -27.95 -3.34
N PRO A 177 2.30 -28.68 -4.33
CA PRO A 177 1.88 -30.06 -4.11
C PRO A 177 3.11 -30.83 -3.60
N TYR A 178 2.95 -31.49 -2.45
CA TYR A 178 3.97 -32.42 -1.98
C TYR A 178 4.09 -33.51 -3.04
N ASP A 179 5.19 -33.54 -3.79
CA ASP A 179 5.52 -34.67 -4.64
C ASP A 179 5.57 -35.89 -3.72
N GLU A 180 4.66 -36.84 -3.95
CA GLU A 180 4.69 -38.15 -3.33
C GLU A 180 6.04 -38.77 -3.67
N VAL A 181 6.94 -38.86 -2.68
CA VAL A 181 8.20 -39.57 -2.84
C VAL A 181 7.82 -41.04 -3.10
N PRO A 182 8.14 -41.62 -4.27
CA PRO A 182 7.77 -42.99 -4.54
C PRO A 182 8.51 -43.88 -3.54
N THR A 183 7.77 -44.51 -2.63
CA THR A 183 8.28 -45.61 -1.83
C THR A 183 8.52 -46.78 -2.76
N SER A 184 9.72 -46.85 -3.34
CA SER A 184 10.21 -48.03 -4.04
C SER A 184 10.25 -49.19 -3.05
N SER A 185 9.42 -50.20 -3.33
CA SER A 185 9.42 -51.53 -2.71
C SER A 185 10.64 -52.34 -3.14
#